data_AF-A0A6N9S7Z9-F1
#
_entry.id   AF-A0A6N9S7Z9-F1
#
_cell.length_a   1.000
_cell.length_b   1.000
_cell.length_c   1.000
_cell.angle_alpha   90.00
_cell.angle_beta   90.00
_cell.angle_gamma   90.00
#
_symmetry.space_group_name_H-M   'P 1'
#
loop_
_entity.id
_entity.type
_entity.pdbx_description
1 polymer ?
#
loop_
_entity_poly.entity_id
_entity_poly.type
_entity_poly.pdbx_seq_one_letter_code
_entity_poly.pdbx_strand_id
1 'polypeptide(L)' 'PIALAGDARKFKATIKVADQGEEGIVEADSADGSFMDELLTLMAAHRVWSRIPKIDKIPA' A
#
# COMPACT_ATOMS: atom_id res chain seq x y z
N PRO A 1 2.68 -6.25 -1.30
CA PRO A 1 2.05 -5.33 -0.32
C PRO A 1 3.02 -4.21 0.04
N ILE A 2 2.53 -2.98 0.23
CA ILE A 2 3.30 -1.84 0.77
C ILE A 2 2.52 -1.32 1.96
N ALA A 3 3.21 -0.93 3.04
CA ALA A 3 2.59 -0.46 4.27
C ALA A 3 3.27 0.84 4.72
N LEU A 4 2.49 1.90 4.95
CA LEU A 4 2.98 3.26 5.23
C LEU A 4 2.27 3.84 6.47
N ALA A 5 3.01 4.06 7.55
CA ALA A 5 2.49 4.64 8.78
C ALA A 5 2.91 6.11 8.95
N GLY A 6 1.99 6.93 9.47
CA GLY A 6 2.26 8.34 9.81
C GLY A 6 2.71 9.15 8.61
N ASP A 7 3.82 9.87 8.76
CA ASP A 7 4.40 10.70 7.69
C ASP A 7 4.91 9.90 6.49
N ALA A 8 5.15 8.59 6.65
CA ALA A 8 5.56 7.74 5.54
C ALA A 8 4.48 7.65 4.44
N ARG A 9 3.21 7.96 4.76
CA ARG A 9 2.13 8.04 3.75
C ARG A 9 2.42 9.05 2.64
N LYS A 10 3.32 10.02 2.86
CA LYS A 10 3.80 10.95 1.83
C LYS A 10 4.49 10.23 0.66
N PHE A 11 5.01 9.01 0.85
CA PHE A 11 5.59 8.21 -0.24
C PHE A 11 4.56 7.70 -1.27
N LYS A 12 3.25 7.80 -0.99
CA LYS A 12 2.20 7.49 -1.98
C LYS A 12 2.35 8.29 -3.27
N ALA A 13 2.81 9.54 -3.17
CA ALA A 13 3.06 10.39 -4.34
C ALA A 13 4.07 9.77 -5.32
N THR A 14 5.14 9.14 -4.80
CA THR A 14 6.17 8.51 -5.61
C THR A 14 5.64 7.34 -6.43
N ILE A 15 4.70 6.57 -5.86
CA ILE A 15 4.06 5.41 -6.53
C ILE A 15 2.73 5.76 -7.19
N LYS A 16 2.43 7.06 -7.36
CA LYS A 16 1.22 7.60 -8.00
C LYS A 16 -0.09 7.05 -7.43
N VAL A 17 -0.12 6.79 -6.12
CA VAL A 17 -1.33 6.39 -5.39
C VAL A 17 -2.01 7.66 -4.87
N ALA A 18 -3.33 7.75 -5.05
CA ALA A 18 -4.13 8.90 -4.64
C ALA A 18 -4.33 8.93 -3.12
N ASP A 19 -4.82 10.06 -2.59
CA ASP A 19 -4.93 10.29 -1.15
C ASP A 19 -5.87 9.30 -0.45
N GLN A 20 -6.93 8.84 -1.15
CA GLN A 20 -7.86 7.82 -0.66
C GLN A 20 -7.27 6.40 -0.58
N GLY A 21 -6.03 6.19 -1.06
CA GLY A 21 -5.38 4.89 -1.06
C GLY A 21 -5.84 3.96 -2.19
N GLU A 22 -5.37 2.72 -2.14
CA GLU A 22 -5.79 1.62 -3.04
C GLU A 22 -5.50 0.26 -2.41
N GLU A 23 -6.17 -0.78 -2.90
CA GLU A 23 -5.90 -2.16 -2.49
C GLU A 23 -4.40 -2.51 -2.63
N GLY A 24 -3.83 -3.07 -1.57
CA GLY A 24 -2.42 -3.44 -1.52
C GLY A 24 -1.48 -2.39 -0.94
N ILE A 25 -2.00 -1.20 -0.60
CA ILE A 25 -1.33 -0.14 0.17
C ILE A 25 -2.03 -0.02 1.52
N VAL A 26 -1.40 -0.52 2.58
CA VAL A 26 -1.89 -0.37 3.95
C VAL A 26 -1.43 0.98 4.49
N GLU A 27 -2.33 1.75 5.07
CA GLU A 27 -2.02 3.08 5.61
C GLU A 27 -2.75 3.38 6.92
N ALA A 28 -2.04 4.00 7.85
CA ALA A 28 -2.58 4.41 9.14
C ALA A 28 -1.73 5.55 9.75
N ASP A 29 -2.21 6.16 10.83
CA ASP A 29 -1.45 7.17 11.58
C ASP A 29 -0.26 6.55 12.34
N SER A 30 -0.38 5.28 12.77
CA SER A 30 0.67 4.50 13.43
C SER A 30 0.62 3.03 13.00
N ALA A 31 1.70 2.28 13.24
CA ALA A 31 1.76 0.85 12.93
C ALA A 31 1.25 0.02 14.12
N ASP A 32 -0.07 -0.02 14.29
CA ASP A 32 -0.73 -0.79 15.34
C ASP A 32 -1.05 -2.23 14.90
N GLY A 33 -1.77 -2.97 15.74
CA GLY A 33 -2.16 -4.35 15.46
C GLY A 33 -3.03 -4.49 14.21
N SER A 34 -4.02 -3.61 14.02
CA SER A 34 -4.91 -3.66 12.86
C SER A 34 -4.14 -3.40 11.56
N PHE A 35 -3.20 -2.46 11.59
CA PHE A 35 -2.31 -2.18 10.47
C PHE A 35 -1.46 -3.41 10.09
N MET A 36 -0.91 -4.09 11.10
CA MET A 36 -0.11 -5.30 10.88
C MET A 36 -0.94 -6.49 10.40
N ASP A 37 -2.16 -6.66 10.91
CA ASP A 37 -3.08 -7.72 10.47
C ASP A 37 -3.44 -7.57 8.99
N GLU A 38 -3.70 -6.35 8.52
CA GLU A 38 -3.96 -6.09 7.10
C GLU A 38 -2.72 -6.38 6.23
N LEU A 39 -1.53 -5.93 6.66
CA LEU A 39 -0.29 -6.22 5.95
C LEU A 39 -0.04 -7.74 5.84
N LEU A 40 -0.19 -8.48 6.94
CA LEU A 40 0.01 -9.93 6.97
C LEU A 40 -1.01 -10.66 6.10
N THR A 41 -2.27 -10.21 6.09
CA THR A 41 -3.31 -10.75 5.21
C THR A 41 -2.92 -10.60 3.73
N LEU A 42 -2.42 -9.42 3.33
CA LEU A 42 -1.94 -9.19 1.96
C LEU A 42 -0.66 -9.98 1.64
N MET A 43 0.22 -10.21 2.62
CA MET A 43 1.41 -11.05 2.45
C MET A 43 1.06 -12.52 2.27
N ALA A 44 0.04 -13.03 2.97
CA ALA A 44 -0.46 -14.38 2.82
C ALA A 44 -1.00 -14.65 1.39
N ALA A 45 -1.55 -13.62 0.74
CA ALA A 45 -1.94 -13.66 -0.67
C ALA A 45 -0.75 -13.56 -1.66
N HIS A 46 0.49 -13.49 -1.16
CA HIS A 46 1.75 -13.40 -1.89
C HIS A 46 2.00 -12.09 -2.66
N ARG A 47 1.07 -11.68 -3.53
CA ARG A 47 1.14 -10.44 -4.35
C ARG A 47 -0.21 -9.75 -4.41
N VAL A 48 -0.20 -8.51 -4.87
CA VAL A 48 -1.41 -7.71 -5.11
C VAL A 48 -1.69 -7.70 -6.60
N TRP A 49 -2.40 -8.71 -7.10
CA TRP A 49 -2.63 -8.90 -8.53
C TRP A 49 -3.52 -7.81 -9.16
N SER A 50 -4.44 -7.23 -8.38
CA SER A 50 -5.31 -6.12 -8.80
C SER A 50 -4.53 -4.85 -9.17
N ARG A 51 -3.25 -4.74 -8.81
CA ARG A 51 -2.38 -3.62 -9.22
C ARG A 51 -1.81 -3.74 -10.63
N ILE A 52 -1.91 -4.88 -11.31
CA ILE A 52 -1.34 -5.06 -12.66
C ILE A 52 -1.78 -3.94 -13.65
N PRO A 53 -3.06 -3.54 -13.74
CA PRO A 53 -3.47 -2.50 -14.68
C PRO A 53 -2.90 -1.09 -14.40
N LYS A 54 -2.27 -0.88 -13.24
CA LYS A 54 -1.75 0.43 -12.80
C LYS A 54 -0.26 0.59 -13.09
N ILE A 55 0.49 -0.49 -13.23
CA ILE A 55 1.96 -0.44 -13.26
C ILE A 55 2.52 0.14 -14.56
N ASP A 56 1.83 0.00 -15.69
CA ASP A 56 2.30 0.51 -16.99
C ASP A 56 2.53 2.03 -17.01
N LYS A 57 1.91 2.77 -16.08
CA LYS A 57 2.04 4.23 -15.93
C LYS A 57 3.15 4.64 -14.98
N ILE A 58 3.84 3.69 -14.35
CA ILE A 58 4.90 3.93 -13.37
C ILE A 58 6.26 3.78 -14.08
N PRO A 59 7.09 4.84 -14.16
CA PRO A 59 8.43 4.74 -14.71
C PRO A 59 9.39 4.20 -13.63
N ALA A 60 9.44 2.87 -13.48
CA ALA A 60 10.25 2.16 -12.49
C ALA A 60 11.10 1.06 -13.11
#